data_AF-A0A971VV13-F1
#
_entry.id   AF-A0A971VV13-F1
#
_cell.length_a   1.000
_cell.length_b   1.000
_cell.length_c   1.000
_cell.angle_alpha   90.00
_cell.angle_beta   90.00
_cell.angle_gamma   90.00
#
_symmetry.space_group_name_H-M   'P 1'
#
loop_
_entity.id
_entity.type
_entity.pdbx_description
1 polymer ?
#
loop_
_entity_poly.entity_id
_entity_poly.type
_entity_poly.pdbx_seq_one_letter_code
_entity_poly.pdbx_strand_id
1 'polypeptide(L)'
;MTRDEMDRKLFDLKTRQDAGERMLCPRCGRNVLKAPLMHNALSRHADLYVCDECGMTEAMLDMMRNPLPLEQWAVFKNTGPELDFKALSMQEVVGRVLGSQTEELLRLHQAWVLRTEGHTFDALREQALKACPGIVDLRENPFCAVYRAKDGQVLVRLRWDGNKSEIAVDTLPEKKK
;
A
#
# COMPACT_ATOMS: atom_id res chain seq x y z
N MET A 1 -10.23 3.72 -5.25
CA MET A 1 -9.96 3.80 -6.68
C MET A 1 -11.27 3.60 -7.42
N THR A 2 -11.63 4.51 -8.30
CA THR A 2 -12.85 4.48 -9.12
C THR A 2 -12.70 3.49 -10.28
N ARG A 3 -13.81 3.15 -10.96
CA ARG A 3 -13.76 2.28 -12.15
C ARG A 3 -12.90 2.89 -13.26
N ASP A 4 -13.06 4.19 -13.53
CA ASP A 4 -12.29 4.91 -14.54
C ASP A 4 -10.78 4.89 -14.26
N GLU A 5 -10.37 5.00 -13.00
CA GLU A 5 -8.96 4.89 -12.59
C GLU A 5 -8.42 3.48 -12.83
N MET A 6 -9.22 2.44 -12.58
CA MET A 6 -8.83 1.06 -12.85
C MET A 6 -8.65 0.80 -14.34
N ASP A 7 -9.59 1.27 -15.16
CA ASP A 7 -9.57 1.05 -16.60
C ASP A 7 -8.37 1.74 -17.26
N ARG A 8 -8.04 2.97 -16.84
CA ARG A 8 -6.81 3.67 -17.26
C ARG A 8 -5.56 2.87 -16.92
N LYS A 9 -5.52 2.27 -15.73
CA LYS A 9 -4.37 1.47 -15.29
C LYS A 9 -4.26 0.13 -16.04
N LEU A 10 -5.38 -0.52 -16.38
CA LEU A 10 -5.35 -1.69 -17.27
C LEU A 10 -4.80 -1.33 -18.65
N PHE A 11 -5.22 -0.20 -19.19
CA PHE A 11 -4.77 0.27 -20.49
C PHE A 11 -3.26 0.57 -20.52
N ASP A 12 -2.73 1.21 -19.47
CA ASP A 12 -1.28 1.42 -19.29
C ASP A 12 -0.52 0.09 -19.23
N LEU A 13 -0.99 -0.85 -18.41
CA LEU A 13 -0.38 -2.17 -18.27
C LEU A 13 -0.35 -2.91 -19.62
N LYS A 14 -1.41 -2.80 -20.42
CA LYS A 14 -1.48 -3.43 -21.74
C LYS A 14 -0.44 -2.83 -22.67
N THR A 15 -0.34 -1.51 -22.72
CA THR A 15 0.64 -0.80 -23.54
C THR A 15 2.07 -1.24 -23.20
N ARG A 16 2.38 -1.41 -21.91
CA ARG A 16 3.69 -1.89 -21.43
C ARG A 16 3.96 -3.34 -21.78
N GLN A 17 2.93 -4.19 -21.72
CA GLN A 17 3.02 -5.56 -22.21
C GLN A 17 3.32 -5.57 -23.72
N ASP A 18 2.54 -4.86 -24.53
CA ASP A 18 2.74 -4.82 -25.98
C ASP A 18 4.11 -4.28 -26.39
N ALA A 19 4.70 -3.39 -25.57
CA ALA A 19 6.09 -2.90 -25.72
C ALA A 19 7.17 -3.93 -25.34
N GLY A 20 6.79 -5.10 -24.82
CA GLY A 20 7.69 -6.17 -24.40
C GLY A 20 8.40 -5.90 -23.06
N GLU A 21 7.86 -5.03 -22.21
CA GLU A 21 8.46 -4.73 -20.91
C GLU A 21 8.51 -5.98 -20.01
N ARG A 22 9.67 -6.23 -19.40
CA ARG A 22 9.80 -7.28 -18.40
C ARG A 22 9.10 -6.84 -17.11
N MET A 23 7.97 -7.46 -16.82
CA MET A 23 7.13 -7.11 -15.67
C MET A 23 6.64 -8.32 -14.88
N LEU A 24 6.19 -8.05 -13.65
CA LEU A 24 5.51 -9.04 -12.81
C LEU A 24 4.05 -9.21 -13.26
N CYS A 25 3.50 -10.40 -13.03
CA CYS A 25 2.10 -10.72 -13.31
C CYS A 25 1.18 -9.71 -12.62
N PRO A 26 0.29 -9.02 -13.36
CA PRO A 26 -0.53 -7.96 -12.78
C PRO A 26 -1.54 -8.48 -11.75
N ARG A 27 -1.98 -9.74 -11.88
CA ARG A 27 -2.95 -10.37 -10.97
C ARG A 27 -2.34 -10.74 -9.62
N CYS A 28 -1.19 -11.42 -9.59
CA CYS A 28 -0.60 -11.90 -8.34
C CYS A 28 0.59 -11.07 -7.82
N GLY A 29 1.26 -10.32 -8.69
CA GLY A 29 2.44 -9.52 -8.36
C GLY A 29 3.70 -10.33 -8.03
N ARG A 30 3.71 -11.65 -8.29
CA ARG A 30 4.81 -12.56 -7.87
C ARG A 30 5.61 -13.12 -9.04
N ASN A 31 4.94 -13.68 -10.03
CA ASN A 31 5.60 -14.37 -11.14
C ASN A 31 5.98 -13.36 -12.24
N VAL A 32 7.23 -13.38 -12.70
CA VAL A 32 7.67 -12.62 -13.88
C VAL A 32 6.98 -13.19 -15.12
N LEU A 33 6.41 -12.33 -15.97
CA LEU A 33 5.84 -12.76 -17.24
C LEU A 33 6.95 -13.24 -18.18
N LYS A 34 6.70 -14.34 -18.87
CA LYS A 34 7.64 -14.91 -19.85
C LYS A 34 7.72 -14.02 -21.08
N ALA A 35 8.90 -14.01 -21.71
CA ALA A 35 9.07 -13.51 -23.07
C ALA A 35 9.21 -14.71 -24.04
N PRO A 36 8.53 -14.71 -25.20
CA PRO A 36 7.51 -13.76 -25.64
C PRO A 36 6.22 -13.82 -24.80
N LEU A 37 5.47 -12.72 -24.75
CA LEU A 37 4.30 -12.60 -23.88
C LEU A 37 3.20 -13.62 -24.17
N MET A 38 3.04 -14.02 -25.42
CA MET A 38 2.12 -15.07 -25.85
C MET A 38 2.37 -16.45 -25.23
N HIS A 39 3.49 -16.66 -24.50
CA HIS A 39 3.72 -17.86 -23.70
C HIS A 39 3.10 -17.81 -22.30
N ASN A 40 2.41 -16.72 -21.95
CA ASN A 40 1.65 -16.58 -20.72
C ASN A 40 0.15 -16.73 -21.02
N ALA A 41 -0.67 -16.87 -19.98
CA ALA A 41 -2.12 -16.96 -20.15
C ALA A 41 -2.72 -15.57 -20.43
N LEU A 42 -3.63 -15.48 -21.39
CA LEU A 42 -4.49 -14.30 -21.54
C LEU A 42 -5.58 -14.35 -20.46
N SER A 43 -5.75 -13.27 -19.70
CA SER A 43 -6.75 -13.24 -18.63
C SER A 43 -8.18 -13.33 -19.18
N ARG A 44 -9.07 -13.97 -18.43
CA ARG A 44 -10.52 -14.03 -18.72
C ARG A 44 -11.28 -12.78 -18.29
N HIS A 45 -10.64 -11.92 -17.49
CA HIS A 45 -11.29 -10.77 -16.84
C HIS A 45 -10.68 -9.42 -17.22
N ALA A 46 -9.54 -9.42 -17.90
CA ALA A 46 -8.89 -8.22 -18.41
C ALA A 46 -8.15 -8.53 -19.71
N ASP A 47 -8.02 -7.53 -20.56
CA ASP A 47 -7.28 -7.60 -21.82
C ASP A 47 -5.76 -7.50 -21.58
N LEU A 48 -5.22 -8.46 -20.82
CA LEU A 48 -3.84 -8.52 -20.33
C LEU A 48 -3.35 -9.96 -20.22
N TYR A 49 -2.06 -10.17 -20.43
CA TYR A 49 -1.38 -11.41 -20.08
C TYR A 49 -1.14 -11.51 -18.56
N VAL A 50 -1.38 -12.70 -18.01
CA VAL A 50 -1.12 -13.11 -16.62
C VAL A 50 -0.29 -14.40 -16.60
N CYS A 51 0.42 -14.69 -15.51
CA CYS A 51 1.20 -15.92 -15.42
C CYS A 51 0.30 -17.17 -15.49
N ASP A 52 0.86 -18.31 -15.94
CA ASP A 52 0.10 -19.56 -16.15
C ASP A 52 -0.70 -19.99 -14.91
N GLU A 53 -0.10 -19.88 -13.72
CA GLU A 53 -0.74 -20.19 -12.45
C GLU A 53 -2.00 -19.33 -12.21
N CYS A 54 -1.92 -18.03 -12.52
CA CYS A 54 -3.07 -17.13 -12.46
C CYS A 54 -4.11 -17.49 -13.51
N GLY A 55 -3.70 -17.81 -14.74
CA GLY A 55 -4.60 -18.23 -15.82
C GLY A 55 -5.36 -19.52 -15.52
N MET A 56 -4.72 -20.49 -14.86
CA MET A 56 -5.39 -21.70 -14.35
C MET A 56 -6.35 -21.38 -13.21
N THR A 57 -5.93 -20.52 -12.28
CA THR A 57 -6.77 -20.11 -11.15
C THR A 57 -8.04 -19.41 -11.63
N GLU A 58 -7.94 -18.52 -12.63
CA GLU A 58 -9.11 -17.88 -13.25
C GLU A 58 -10.07 -18.92 -13.83
N ALA A 59 -9.56 -19.90 -14.59
CA ALA A 59 -10.39 -20.96 -15.16
C ALA A 59 -11.16 -21.75 -14.08
N MET A 60 -10.48 -22.10 -12.99
CA MET A 60 -11.08 -22.84 -11.88
C MET A 60 -12.14 -22.00 -11.14
N LEU A 61 -11.83 -20.73 -10.86
CA LEU A 61 -12.75 -19.82 -10.17
C LEU A 61 -14.00 -19.52 -11.02
N ASP A 62 -13.84 -19.38 -12.34
CA ASP A 62 -14.94 -19.22 -13.28
C ASP A 62 -15.86 -20.44 -13.30
N MET A 63 -15.27 -21.64 -13.33
CA MET A 63 -16.02 -22.89 -13.23
C MET A 63 -16.85 -22.94 -11.93
N MET A 64 -16.31 -22.42 -10.83
CA MET A 64 -16.98 -22.33 -9.52
C MET A 64 -17.94 -21.14 -9.40
N ARG A 65 -18.11 -20.33 -10.46
CA ARG A 65 -18.88 -19.07 -10.44
C ARG A 65 -18.44 -18.09 -9.34
N ASN A 66 -17.14 -18.06 -9.05
CA ASN A 66 -16.56 -17.22 -8.00
C ASN A 66 -15.29 -16.50 -8.51
N PRO A 67 -15.38 -15.68 -9.58
CA PRO A 67 -14.23 -14.97 -10.12
C PRO A 67 -13.63 -14.02 -9.07
N LEU A 68 -12.31 -13.88 -9.08
CA LEU A 68 -11.63 -12.92 -8.21
C LEU A 68 -11.91 -11.49 -8.73
N PRO A 69 -12.52 -10.59 -7.93
CA PRO A 69 -12.77 -9.21 -8.35
C PRO A 69 -11.48 -8.50 -8.74
N LEU A 70 -11.52 -7.64 -9.77
CA LEU A 70 -10.35 -6.89 -10.26
C LEU A 70 -9.70 -6.08 -9.14
N GLU A 71 -10.49 -5.47 -8.26
CA GLU A 71 -10.02 -4.68 -7.12
C GLU A 71 -9.08 -5.48 -6.18
N GLN A 72 -9.13 -6.82 -6.25
CA GLN A 72 -8.28 -7.71 -5.47
C GLN A 72 -7.01 -8.17 -6.19
N TRP A 73 -6.75 -7.73 -7.42
CA TRP A 73 -5.50 -8.03 -8.13
C TRP A 73 -4.35 -7.22 -7.57
N ALA A 74 -3.12 -7.73 -7.66
CA ALA A 74 -1.93 -7.10 -7.09
C ALA A 74 -1.66 -5.69 -7.63
N VAL A 75 -1.95 -5.42 -8.91
CA VAL A 75 -1.79 -4.07 -9.48
C VAL A 75 -2.79 -3.06 -8.93
N PHE A 76 -3.89 -3.52 -8.34
CA PHE A 76 -4.96 -2.67 -7.81
C PHE A 76 -5.02 -2.66 -6.29
N LYS A 77 -4.56 -3.75 -5.67
CA LYS A 77 -4.23 -3.77 -4.26
C LYS A 77 -3.09 -2.77 -4.05
N ASN A 78 -3.28 -1.89 -3.08
CA ASN A 78 -2.23 -1.03 -2.56
C ASN A 78 -1.26 -1.88 -1.72
N THR A 79 -0.68 -2.91 -2.33
CA THR A 79 0.19 -3.93 -1.72
C THR A 79 1.38 -4.22 -2.65
N GLY A 80 1.95 -3.19 -3.27
CA GLY A 80 3.31 -3.32 -3.79
C GLY A 80 4.27 -3.64 -2.62
N PRO A 81 5.47 -4.17 -2.88
CA PRO A 81 6.54 -4.25 -1.87
C PRO A 81 6.87 -2.87 -1.27
N GLU A 82 6.41 -1.81 -1.94
CA GLU A 82 6.43 -0.44 -1.46
C GLU A 82 5.59 -0.17 -0.20
N LEU A 83 4.61 -1.01 0.07
CA LEU A 83 3.61 -0.84 1.11
C LEU A 83 3.61 -2.03 2.09
N ASP A 84 4.49 -3.01 1.89
CA ASP A 84 4.76 -4.09 2.85
C ASP A 84 5.87 -3.69 3.83
N PHE A 85 5.54 -2.73 4.69
CA PHE A 85 6.43 -2.22 5.74
C PHE A 85 6.96 -3.34 6.65
N LYS A 86 6.21 -4.45 6.79
CA LYS A 86 6.61 -5.59 7.63
C LYS A 86 7.78 -6.39 7.05
N ALA A 87 8.07 -6.26 5.75
CA ALA A 87 9.22 -6.89 5.11
C ALA A 87 10.50 -6.01 5.18
N LEU A 88 10.36 -4.73 5.52
CA LEU A 88 11.44 -3.75 5.60
C LEU A 88 12.06 -3.75 7.00
N SER A 89 13.36 -3.41 7.10
CA SER A 89 13.99 -3.05 8.37
C SER A 89 13.45 -1.72 8.90
N MET A 90 13.62 -1.48 10.20
CA MET A 90 13.24 -0.19 10.81
C MET A 90 13.89 0.99 10.09
N GLN A 91 15.16 0.90 9.66
CA GLN A 91 15.84 1.99 8.94
C GLN A 91 15.21 2.27 7.57
N GLU A 92 14.86 1.21 6.82
CA GLU A 92 14.17 1.35 5.53
C GLU A 92 12.77 1.96 5.70
N VAL A 93 12.05 1.56 6.76
CA VAL A 93 10.77 2.17 7.14
C VAL A 93 10.94 3.66 7.46
N VAL A 94 11.92 4.03 8.30
CA VAL A 94 12.21 5.44 8.63
C VAL A 94 12.46 6.27 7.37
N GLY A 95 13.36 5.80 6.49
CA GLY A 95 13.67 6.49 5.24
C GLY A 95 12.44 6.69 4.36
N ARG A 96 11.56 5.68 4.28
CA ARG A 96 10.33 5.76 3.50
C ARG A 96 9.31 6.72 4.09
N VAL A 97 9.06 6.64 5.40
CA VAL A 97 8.09 7.53 6.06
C VAL A 97 8.55 8.98 5.96
N LEU A 98 9.82 9.26 6.27
CA LEU A 98 10.35 10.61 6.19
C LEU A 98 10.40 11.15 4.76
N GLY A 99 10.67 10.30 3.77
CA GLY A 99 10.74 10.71 2.37
C GLY A 99 9.40 10.85 1.65
N SER A 100 8.29 10.31 2.18
CA SER A 100 7.01 10.27 1.45
C SER A 100 5.75 10.59 2.25
N GLN A 101 5.78 10.52 3.58
CA GLN A 101 4.58 10.66 4.42
C GLN A 101 4.67 11.81 5.43
N THR A 102 5.83 12.46 5.56
CA THR A 102 6.08 13.59 6.48
C THR A 102 5.00 14.67 6.40
N GLU A 103 4.71 15.17 5.19
CA GLU A 103 3.78 16.27 5.00
C GLU A 103 2.35 15.90 5.41
N GLU A 104 1.89 14.71 5.03
CA GLU A 104 0.54 14.24 5.36
C GLU A 104 0.40 14.00 6.88
N LEU A 105 1.42 13.45 7.54
CA LEU A 105 1.43 13.28 9.00
C LEU A 105 1.38 14.64 9.72
N LEU A 106 2.16 15.63 9.26
CA LEU A 106 2.12 16.99 9.80
C LEU A 106 0.73 17.62 9.60
N ARG A 107 0.13 17.45 8.42
CA ARG A 107 -1.22 17.94 8.10
C ARG A 107 -2.27 17.33 9.02
N LEU A 108 -2.24 16.01 9.23
CA LEU A 108 -3.16 15.30 10.13
C LEU A 108 -3.01 15.77 11.58
N HIS A 109 -1.78 15.91 12.06
CA HIS A 109 -1.53 16.40 13.43
C HIS A 109 -1.95 17.86 13.60
N GLN A 110 -1.65 18.73 12.64
CA GLN A 110 -2.10 20.13 12.67
C GLN A 110 -3.63 20.22 12.68
N ALA A 111 -4.31 19.45 11.83
CA ALA A 111 -5.77 19.38 11.81
C ALA A 111 -6.34 18.89 13.15
N TRP A 112 -5.66 17.95 13.81
CA TRP A 112 -6.06 17.49 15.15
C TRP A 112 -5.87 18.57 16.20
N VAL A 113 -4.71 19.23 16.25
CA VAL A 113 -4.41 20.26 17.26
C VAL A 113 -5.32 21.48 17.12
N LEU A 114 -5.67 21.88 15.89
CA LEU A 114 -6.49 23.05 15.58
C LEU A 114 -7.98 22.71 15.36
N ARG A 115 -8.42 21.51 15.73
CA ARG A 115 -9.78 21.04 15.49
C ARG A 115 -10.83 21.90 16.20
N THR A 116 -12.00 22.04 15.57
CA THR A 116 -13.20 22.54 16.23
C THR A 116 -13.88 21.43 17.04
N GLU A 117 -14.74 21.81 17.99
CA GLU A 117 -15.53 20.85 18.77
C GLU A 117 -16.36 19.93 17.86
N GLY A 118 -16.42 18.64 18.18
CA GLY A 118 -17.19 17.63 17.44
C GLY A 118 -16.37 16.61 16.63
N HIS A 119 -15.08 16.82 16.43
CA HIS A 119 -14.19 15.82 15.80
C HIS A 119 -13.70 14.79 16.83
N THR A 120 -13.98 13.50 16.58
CA THR A 120 -13.47 12.40 17.39
C THR A 120 -12.10 11.94 16.91
N PHE A 121 -11.28 11.43 17.83
CA PHE A 121 -9.96 10.90 17.47
C PHE A 121 -10.05 9.63 16.61
N ASP A 122 -11.09 8.81 16.81
CA ASP A 122 -11.29 7.59 16.03
C ASP A 122 -11.50 7.89 14.54
N ALA A 123 -12.25 8.95 14.21
CA ALA A 123 -12.41 9.40 12.83
C ALA A 123 -11.07 9.83 12.20
N LEU A 124 -10.23 10.53 12.97
CA LEU A 124 -8.88 10.90 12.53
C LEU A 124 -7.99 9.66 12.34
N ARG A 125 -8.05 8.69 13.25
CA ARG A 125 -7.31 7.43 13.14
C ARG A 125 -7.68 6.67 11.87
N GLU A 126 -8.97 6.54 11.56
CA GLU A 126 -9.43 5.92 10.31
C GLU A 126 -8.93 6.67 9.07
N GLN A 127 -8.96 8.00 9.10
CA GLN A 127 -8.42 8.81 8.01
C GLN A 127 -6.91 8.58 7.82
N ALA A 128 -6.14 8.58 8.91
CA ALA A 128 -4.70 8.35 8.87
C ALA A 128 -4.35 6.96 8.29
N LEU A 129 -5.07 5.91 8.71
CA LEU A 129 -4.88 4.55 8.18
C LEU A 129 -5.18 4.43 6.68
N LYS A 130 -6.07 5.27 6.15
CA LYS A 130 -6.37 5.33 4.71
C LYS A 130 -5.36 6.17 3.93
N ALA A 131 -4.89 7.28 4.51
CA ALA A 131 -4.04 8.26 3.84
C ALA A 131 -2.55 7.88 3.85
N CYS A 132 -2.09 7.20 4.91
CA CYS A 132 -0.67 6.93 5.15
C CYS A 132 -0.38 5.43 5.05
N PRO A 133 0.26 4.98 3.96
CA PRO A 133 0.52 3.56 3.78
C PRO A 133 1.45 2.98 4.85
N GLY A 134 1.10 1.80 5.37
CA GLY A 134 1.92 1.08 6.34
C GLY A 134 1.72 1.50 7.80
N ILE A 135 0.94 2.55 8.08
CA ILE A 135 0.49 2.83 9.45
C ILE A 135 -0.34 1.63 9.94
N VAL A 136 -0.01 1.14 11.12
CA VAL A 136 -0.78 0.12 11.82
C VAL A 136 -1.68 0.69 12.91
N ASP A 137 -1.34 1.86 13.44
CA ASP A 137 -2.10 2.56 14.47
C ASP A 137 -1.74 4.05 14.51
N LEU A 138 -2.69 4.88 14.94
CA LEU A 138 -2.46 6.27 15.32
C LEU A 138 -2.88 6.43 16.79
N ARG A 139 -1.97 6.89 17.63
CA ARG A 139 -2.21 7.12 19.07
C ARG A 139 -2.40 8.59 19.34
N GLU A 140 -3.27 8.93 20.29
CA GLU A 140 -3.61 10.32 20.60
C GLU A 140 -2.63 10.97 21.57
N ASN A 141 -2.20 10.22 22.60
CA ASN A 141 -1.34 10.75 23.64
C ASN A 141 -0.27 9.73 24.09
N PRO A 142 1.02 9.94 23.74
CA PRO A 142 1.51 10.99 22.84
C PRO A 142 1.01 10.77 21.40
N PHE A 143 0.83 11.85 20.63
CA PHE A 143 0.38 11.75 19.23
C PHE A 143 1.44 11.03 18.40
N CYS A 144 1.10 9.85 17.87
CA CYS A 144 2.10 8.95 17.31
C CYS A 144 1.52 8.05 16.23
N ALA A 145 2.13 8.09 15.04
CA ALA A 145 1.90 7.13 13.97
C ALA A 145 2.82 5.92 14.16
N VAL A 146 2.23 4.72 14.22
CA VAL A 146 2.93 3.47 14.48
C VAL A 146 3.08 2.70 13.18
N TYR A 147 4.29 2.23 12.89
CA TYR A 147 4.61 1.34 11.78
C TYR A 147 5.24 0.06 12.31
N ARG A 148 5.00 -1.06 11.62
CA ARG A 148 5.63 -2.35 11.93
C ARG A 148 6.65 -2.71 10.86
N ALA A 149 7.89 -2.94 11.29
CA ALA A 149 9.01 -3.42 10.50
C ALA A 149 9.29 -4.91 10.79
N LYS A 150 10.19 -5.53 10.03
CA LYS A 150 10.59 -6.94 10.22
C LYS A 150 11.35 -7.19 11.52
N ASP A 151 12.03 -6.16 12.03
CA ASP A 151 12.96 -6.19 13.16
C ASP A 151 12.52 -5.32 14.34
N GLY A 152 11.30 -4.75 14.29
CA GLY A 152 10.80 -3.87 15.33
C GLY A 152 9.59 -3.01 14.93
N GLN A 153 9.36 -1.97 15.72
CA GLN A 153 8.37 -0.93 15.46
C GLN A 153 9.05 0.40 15.21
N VAL A 154 8.49 1.21 14.32
CA VAL A 154 8.91 2.59 14.10
C VAL A 154 7.76 3.48 14.55
N LEU A 155 8.06 4.40 15.46
CA LEU A 155 7.13 5.36 16.02
C LEU A 155 7.47 6.74 15.48
N VAL A 156 6.55 7.34 14.72
CA VAL A 156 6.67 8.73 14.30
C VAL A 156 5.82 9.57 15.23
N ARG A 157 6.48 10.22 16.19
CA ARG A 157 5.84 11.09 17.16
C ARG A 157 5.72 12.49 16.59
N LEU A 158 4.55 13.09 16.77
CA LEU A 158 4.30 14.47 16.41
C LEU A 158 4.01 15.28 17.66
N ARG A 159 4.59 16.48 17.73
CA ARG A 159 4.42 17.40 18.86
C ARG A 159 4.14 18.80 18.32
N TRP A 160 3.25 19.53 18.98
CA TRP A 160 3.03 20.95 18.71
C TRP A 160 3.99 21.78 19.56
N ASP A 161 4.73 22.71 18.93
CA ASP A 161 5.64 23.63 19.63
C ASP A 161 4.98 24.98 20.00
N GLY A 162 3.74 25.21 19.57
CA GLY A 162 3.03 26.49 19.69
C GLY A 162 2.76 27.17 18.34
N ASN A 163 3.58 26.89 17.33
CA ASN A 163 3.52 27.49 16.00
C ASN A 163 3.40 26.44 14.88
N LYS A 164 4.12 25.31 15.01
CA LYS A 164 4.16 24.24 14.03
C LYS A 164 4.18 22.86 14.70
N SER A 165 3.88 21.86 13.87
CA SER A 165 4.08 20.46 14.23
C SER A 165 5.53 20.06 13.96
N GLU A 166 6.15 19.37 14.90
CA GLU A 166 7.49 18.80 14.79
C GLU A 166 7.42 17.27 14.83
N ILE A 167 8.31 16.61 14.08
CA ILE A 167 8.40 15.15 14.01
C ILE A 167 9.65 14.67 14.74
N ALA A 168 9.49 13.62 15.55
CA ALA A 168 10.58 12.78 16.05
C ALA A 168 10.30 11.33 15.70
N VAL A 169 11.34 10.54 15.45
CA VAL A 169 11.21 9.13 15.08
C VAL A 169 11.95 8.27 16.08
N ASP A 170 11.25 7.30 16.67
CA ASP A 170 11.82 6.30 17.56
C ASP A 170 11.74 4.91 16.92
N THR A 171 12.83 4.15 17.01
CA THR A 171 12.87 2.74 16.59
C THR A 171 12.90 1.83 17.81
N LEU A 172 11.96 0.90 17.90
CA LEU A 172 11.80 -0.03 19.01
C LEU A 172 12.06 -1.47 18.52
N PRO A 173 13.23 -2.06 18.81
CA PRO A 173 13.55 -3.43 18.41
C PRO A 173 12.58 -4.44 19.04
N GLU A 174 12.19 -5.48 18.31
CA GLU A 174 11.51 -6.63 18.92
C GLU A 174 12.49 -7.36 19.85
N LYS A 175 12.11 -7.55 21.13
CA LYS A 175 12.94 -8.30 22.09
C LYS A 175 13.11 -9.73 21.58
N LYS A 176 14.34 -10.12 21.24
CA LYS A 176 14.69 -11.53 21.01
C LYS A 176 14.44 -12.29 22.32
N LYS A 177 13.50 -13.23 22.29
CA LYS A 177 13.31 -14.21 23.36
C LYS A 177 14.46 -15.21 23.37
#